data_AF-A0A1E8FLJ3-F1
#
_entry.id   AF-A0A1E8FLJ3-F1
#
_cell.length_a   1.000
_cell.length_b   1.000
_cell.length_c   1.000
_cell.angle_alpha   90.00
_cell.angle_beta   90.00
_cell.angle_gamma   90.00
#
_symmetry.space_group_name_H-M   'P 1'
#
loop_
_entity.id
_entity.type
_entity.pdbx_description
1 polymer ?
#
loop_
_entity_poly.entity_id
_entity_poly.type
_entity_poly.pdbx_seq_one_letter_code
_entity_poly.pdbx_strand_id
1 'polypeptide(L)'
;MKKLLATIALAGAACLTACSPGGGTPAPSTEAPSTPAETPSSSPAESPSAAAGGVKESCELFNSLYAEYAATGNDDADAFDDIYLRADEAKATAPEEVSGLFSALSLLALDRSLGEAPSQESKDAIQDAFLSSSAACSAEGVTLKL
;
A
#
# COMPACT_ATOMS: atom_id res chain seq x y z
N MET A 1 -39.83 -1.41 5.75
CA MET A 1 -40.45 -2.44 4.88
C MET A 1 -39.33 -3.34 4.38
N LYS A 2 -39.34 -4.64 4.73
CA LYS A 2 -38.26 -5.58 4.39
C LYS A 2 -38.54 -6.20 3.02
N LYS A 3 -37.60 -6.12 2.08
CA LYS A 3 -37.67 -6.87 0.81
C LYS A 3 -36.43 -7.76 0.70
N LEU A 4 -36.71 -9.05 0.58
CA LEU A 4 -35.79 -10.18 0.53
C LEU A 4 -35.00 -10.17 -0.79
N LEU A 5 -33.70 -10.43 -0.70
CA LEU A 5 -32.81 -10.64 -1.84
C LEU A 5 -32.81 -12.14 -2.21
N ALA A 6 -33.03 -12.42 -3.50
CA ALA A 6 -33.00 -13.75 -4.06
C ALA A 6 -31.59 -14.09 -4.59
N THR A 7 -31.11 -15.23 -4.14
CA THR A 7 -29.93 -15.98 -4.56
C THR A 7 -29.96 -16.39 -6.02
N ILE A 8 -28.84 -16.25 -6.73
CA ILE A 8 -28.49 -17.11 -7.88
C ILE A 8 -27.03 -17.56 -7.70
N ALA A 9 -26.87 -18.86 -7.51
CA ALA A 9 -25.61 -19.58 -7.55
C ALA A 9 -25.29 -19.95 -8.99
N LEU A 10 -24.03 -19.81 -9.40
CA LEU A 10 -23.51 -20.51 -10.58
C LEU A 10 -22.13 -21.08 -10.28
N ALA A 11 -22.10 -22.41 -10.21
CA ALA A 11 -20.89 -23.21 -10.12
C ALA A 11 -20.15 -23.23 -11.47
N GLY A 12 -18.83 -23.24 -11.42
CA GLY A 12 -17.99 -23.45 -12.60
C GLY A 12 -16.56 -23.79 -12.19
N ALA A 13 -16.29 -25.08 -12.03
CA ALA A 13 -14.95 -25.64 -11.85
C ALA A 13 -14.27 -25.83 -13.21
N ALA A 14 -13.00 -25.45 -13.33
CA ALA A 14 -12.06 -26.01 -14.31
C ALA A 14 -10.60 -25.80 -13.86
N CYS A 15 -9.96 -26.90 -13.47
CA CYS A 15 -8.51 -27.02 -13.28
C CYS A 15 -7.81 -27.16 -14.64
N LEU A 16 -6.69 -26.45 -14.88
CA LEU A 16 -5.61 -26.81 -15.82
C LEU A 16 -4.33 -26.07 -15.36
N THR A 17 -3.47 -26.64 -14.52
CA THR A 17 -2.22 -27.37 -14.83
C THR A 17 -1.23 -26.72 -15.83
N ALA A 18 -0.05 -26.39 -15.29
CA ALA A 18 1.30 -26.71 -15.77
C ALA A 18 2.07 -25.76 -16.73
N CYS A 19 3.11 -25.15 -16.12
CA CYS A 19 4.55 -25.23 -16.44
C CYS A 19 5.08 -24.64 -17.77
N SER A 20 6.00 -23.66 -17.67
CA SER A 20 7.40 -23.86 -18.11
C SER A 20 8.29 -22.64 -17.77
N PRO A 21 9.39 -22.82 -17.02
CA PRO A 21 10.49 -21.86 -16.98
C PRO A 21 11.44 -22.11 -18.16
N GLY A 22 11.45 -21.17 -19.11
CA GLY A 22 12.42 -21.13 -20.21
C GLY A 22 13.76 -20.60 -19.69
N GLY A 23 14.76 -21.48 -19.67
CA GLY A 23 16.14 -21.14 -19.35
C GLY A 23 16.82 -20.30 -20.42
N GLY A 24 17.72 -19.43 -19.97
CA GLY A 24 18.72 -18.75 -20.80
C GLY A 24 19.91 -18.38 -19.91
N THR A 25 21.06 -18.99 -20.19
CA THR A 25 22.39 -18.70 -19.64
C THR A 25 23.37 -18.79 -20.82
N PRO A 26 24.60 -18.26 -20.76
CA PRO A 26 25.12 -16.98 -20.27
C PRO A 26 25.89 -16.23 -21.39
N ALA A 27 26.41 -15.02 -21.15
CA ALA A 27 27.63 -14.57 -21.84
C ALA A 27 28.42 -13.51 -21.03
N PRO A 28 29.77 -13.59 -21.00
CA PRO A 28 30.67 -12.74 -20.20
C PRO A 28 31.30 -11.59 -20.98
N SER A 29 31.86 -10.59 -20.27
CA SER A 29 32.99 -9.69 -20.62
C SER A 29 33.08 -8.60 -19.52
N THR A 30 34.04 -8.59 -18.58
CA THR A 30 35.42 -8.06 -18.66
C THR A 30 35.54 -6.77 -19.48
N GLU A 31 35.68 -5.60 -18.83
CA GLU A 31 36.95 -4.88 -18.61
C GLU A 31 36.69 -3.54 -17.84
N ALA A 32 37.63 -3.14 -16.98
CA ALA A 32 37.71 -1.82 -16.32
C ALA A 32 38.71 -0.92 -17.08
N PRO A 33 39.19 0.24 -16.59
CA PRO A 33 38.67 1.29 -15.71
C PRO A 33 38.69 2.69 -16.42
N SER A 34 38.19 3.76 -15.79
CA SER A 34 38.80 5.12 -15.85
C SER A 34 37.99 6.16 -15.05
N THR A 35 38.65 6.70 -14.02
CA THR A 35 38.40 8.01 -13.38
C THR A 35 38.91 9.15 -14.29
N PRO A 36 38.36 10.38 -14.24
CA PRO A 36 38.69 11.32 -13.16
C PRO A 36 37.54 12.21 -12.67
N ALA A 37 37.88 12.91 -11.57
CA ALA A 37 37.07 13.72 -10.67
C ALA A 37 36.50 15.03 -11.25
N GLU A 38 35.44 15.54 -10.62
CA GLU A 38 35.29 16.94 -10.17
C GLU A 38 34.22 17.00 -9.05
N THR A 39 34.51 17.78 -8.01
CA THR A 39 33.71 18.06 -6.79
C THR A 39 33.07 19.46 -6.87
N PRO A 40 32.34 19.94 -5.84
CA PRO A 40 30.94 19.68 -5.54
C PRO A 40 30.08 20.97 -5.73
N SER A 41 28.85 20.86 -6.22
CA SER A 41 27.90 21.99 -6.12
C SER A 41 26.78 21.61 -5.17
N SER A 42 26.87 22.16 -3.96
CA SER A 42 25.89 22.06 -2.89
C SER A 42 24.53 22.58 -3.31
N SER A 43 23.53 21.71 -3.25
CA SER A 43 22.15 22.04 -2.87
C SER A 43 21.44 20.74 -2.51
N PRO A 44 21.26 20.41 -1.21
CA PRO A 44 20.13 19.60 -0.83
C PRO A 44 18.90 20.52 -0.95
N ALA A 45 18.25 20.50 -2.11
CA ALA A 45 16.81 20.69 -2.09
C ALA A 45 16.26 19.46 -1.37
N GLU A 46 15.98 19.62 -0.09
CA GLU A 46 15.24 18.67 0.73
C GLU A 46 13.82 18.62 0.17
N SER A 47 13.66 17.93 -0.96
CA SER A 47 12.41 17.26 -1.25
C SER A 47 12.38 16.07 -0.29
N PRO A 48 11.37 15.93 0.59
CA PRO A 48 11.10 14.64 1.19
C PRO A 48 10.59 13.76 0.06
N SER A 49 11.49 13.22 -0.76
CA SER A 49 11.22 11.98 -1.45
C SER A 49 11.14 10.94 -0.35
N ALA A 50 9.95 10.80 0.23
CA ALA A 50 9.57 9.68 1.06
C ALA A 50 9.52 8.44 0.16
N ALA A 51 10.66 8.04 -0.38
CA ALA A 51 10.88 6.67 -0.78
C ALA A 51 10.86 5.88 0.52
N ALA A 52 9.67 5.42 0.91
CA ALA A 52 9.54 4.47 1.99
C ALA A 52 10.51 3.32 1.66
N GLY A 53 11.60 3.14 2.40
CA GLY A 53 11.59 3.10 3.85
C GLY A 53 11.01 1.74 4.18
N GLY A 54 11.82 0.87 4.79
CA GLY A 54 11.52 -0.54 4.94
C GLY A 54 10.20 -0.80 5.67
N VAL A 55 9.97 -2.08 5.98
CA VAL A 55 8.74 -2.52 6.64
C VAL A 55 8.42 -1.65 7.87
N LYS A 56 9.43 -1.28 8.66
CA LYS A 56 9.29 -0.40 9.82
C LYS A 56 8.68 0.96 9.47
N GLU A 57 9.33 1.73 8.61
CA GLU A 57 8.89 3.08 8.25
C GLU A 57 7.51 3.06 7.61
N SER A 58 7.22 2.04 6.80
CA SER A 58 5.91 1.83 6.19
C SER A 58 4.82 1.59 7.24
N CYS A 59 5.05 0.73 8.23
CA CYS A 59 4.07 0.48 9.28
C CYS A 59 3.83 1.71 10.18
N GLU A 60 4.88 2.48 10.47
CA GLU A 60 4.75 3.74 11.22
C GLU A 60 3.98 4.81 10.43
N LEU A 61 4.25 4.94 9.13
CA LEU A 61 3.51 5.83 8.23
C LEU A 61 2.03 5.44 8.15
N PHE A 62 1.73 4.16 8.00
CA PHE A 62 0.35 3.67 7.99
C PHE A 62 -0.38 4.07 9.28
N ASN A 63 0.23 3.87 10.45
CA ASN A 63 -0.38 4.24 11.73
C ASN A 63 -0.69 5.75 11.79
N SER A 64 0.20 6.59 11.28
CA SER A 64 -0.03 8.04 11.21
C SER A 64 -1.19 8.38 10.28
N LEU A 65 -1.21 7.83 9.07
CA LEU A 65 -2.28 8.10 8.09
C LEU A 65 -3.64 7.59 8.57
N TYR A 66 -3.67 6.41 9.21
CA TYR A 66 -4.90 5.87 9.76
C TYR A 66 -5.41 6.72 10.95
N ALA A 67 -4.51 7.18 11.82
CA ALA A 67 -4.89 8.08 12.91
C ALA A 67 -5.46 9.41 12.39
N GLU A 68 -4.88 9.93 11.30
CA GLU A 68 -5.41 11.10 10.61
C GLU A 68 -6.81 10.83 10.05
N TYR A 69 -6.99 9.74 9.29
CA TYR A 69 -8.29 9.29 8.78
C TYR A 69 -9.36 9.18 9.88
N ALA A 70 -9.01 8.61 11.03
CA ALA A 70 -9.94 8.45 12.15
C ALA A 70 -10.28 9.77 12.86
N ALA A 71 -9.40 10.77 12.76
CA ALA A 71 -9.60 12.10 13.34
C ALA A 71 -10.31 13.07 12.39
N THR A 72 -10.31 12.80 11.08
CA THR A 72 -10.97 13.63 10.06
C THR A 72 -12.48 13.68 10.27
N GLY A 73 -13.04 14.88 10.20
CA GLY A 73 -14.49 15.10 10.27
C GLY A 73 -15.21 14.47 9.08
N ASN A 74 -16.39 13.89 9.29
CA ASN A 74 -17.11 13.16 8.24
C ASN A 74 -17.50 14.04 7.03
N ASP A 75 -17.53 15.36 7.20
CA ASP A 75 -17.88 16.37 6.20
C ASP A 75 -16.66 16.97 5.47
N ASP A 76 -15.44 16.56 5.80
CA ASP A 76 -14.20 17.07 5.21
C ASP A 76 -13.71 16.17 4.07
N ALA A 77 -14.41 16.26 2.93
CA ALA A 77 -14.12 15.46 1.74
C ALA A 77 -12.69 15.69 1.20
N ASP A 78 -12.21 16.93 1.25
CA ASP A 78 -10.87 17.30 0.78
C ASP A 78 -9.78 16.66 1.66
N ALA A 79 -9.96 16.65 2.98
CA ALA A 79 -9.02 15.95 3.86
C ALA A 79 -8.98 14.44 3.62
N PHE A 80 -10.13 13.82 3.28
CA PHE A 80 -10.13 12.41 2.89
C PHE A 80 -9.46 12.18 1.54
N ASP A 81 -9.62 13.08 0.56
CA ASP A 81 -8.93 13.00 -0.73
C ASP A 81 -7.40 13.11 -0.55
N ASP A 82 -6.94 14.02 0.31
CA ASP A 82 -5.52 14.14 0.67
C ASP A 82 -4.95 12.88 1.32
N ILE A 83 -5.74 12.18 2.14
CA ILE A 83 -5.34 10.88 2.73
C ILE A 83 -5.32 9.80 1.66
N TYR A 84 -6.31 9.78 0.76
CA TYR A 84 -6.36 8.85 -0.38
C TYR A 84 -5.09 8.96 -1.23
N LEU A 85 -4.71 10.18 -1.62
CA LEU A 85 -3.52 10.43 -2.45
C LEU A 85 -2.23 10.02 -1.75
N ARG A 86 -2.07 10.36 -0.46
CA ARG A 86 -0.90 9.97 0.34
C ARG A 86 -0.80 8.47 0.56
N ALA A 87 -1.93 7.79 0.76
CA ALA A 87 -1.97 6.35 0.87
C ALA A 87 -1.61 5.68 -0.48
N ASP A 88 -2.10 6.20 -1.61
CA ASP A 88 -1.76 5.66 -2.93
C ASP A 88 -0.25 5.82 -3.25
N GLU A 89 0.33 6.97 -2.90
CA GLU A 89 1.77 7.21 -3.03
C GLU A 89 2.60 6.27 -2.12
N ALA A 90 2.19 6.13 -0.85
CA ALA A 90 2.86 5.22 0.08
C ALA A 90 2.81 3.77 -0.39
N LYS A 91 1.67 3.32 -0.93
CA LYS A 91 1.51 2.00 -1.53
C LYS A 91 2.53 1.75 -2.65
N ALA A 92 2.82 2.75 -3.48
CA ALA A 92 3.71 2.61 -4.63
C ALA A 92 5.19 2.38 -4.25
N THR A 93 5.58 2.74 -3.03
CA THR A 93 6.96 2.61 -2.52
C THR A 93 7.12 1.60 -1.39
N ALA A 94 6.02 1.21 -0.74
CA ALA A 94 6.01 0.26 0.35
C ALA A 94 6.47 -1.15 -0.06
N PRO A 95 7.16 -1.90 0.83
CA PRO A 95 7.40 -3.32 0.65
C PRO A 95 6.09 -4.11 0.44
N GLU A 96 6.16 -5.21 -0.32
CA GLU A 96 5.00 -6.00 -0.73
C GLU A 96 4.15 -6.43 0.49
N GLU A 97 4.81 -6.83 1.58
CA GLU A 97 4.21 -7.38 2.79
C GLU A 97 3.32 -6.36 3.54
N VAL A 98 3.52 -5.07 3.30
CA VAL A 98 2.80 -3.97 3.98
C VAL A 98 2.08 -3.05 2.99
N SER A 99 2.33 -3.17 1.69
CA SER A 99 1.67 -2.39 0.63
C SER A 99 0.13 -2.51 0.66
N GLY A 100 -0.39 -3.67 1.07
CA GLY A 100 -1.83 -3.93 1.21
C GLY A 100 -2.53 -3.01 2.21
N LEU A 101 -1.82 -2.58 3.27
CA LEU A 101 -2.35 -1.63 4.27
C LEU A 101 -2.75 -0.30 3.63
N PHE A 102 -1.85 0.24 2.80
CA PHE A 102 -2.06 1.51 2.12
C PHE A 102 -3.11 1.40 1.02
N SER A 103 -3.16 0.27 0.31
CA SER A 103 -4.24 0.01 -0.64
C SER A 103 -5.61 0.03 0.05
N ALA A 104 -5.77 -0.67 1.18
CA ALA A 104 -7.04 -0.70 1.90
C ALA A 104 -7.40 0.68 2.51
N LEU A 105 -6.42 1.43 3.03
CA LEU A 105 -6.66 2.78 3.52
C LEU A 105 -7.08 3.75 2.42
N SER A 106 -6.50 3.62 1.22
CA SER A 106 -6.89 4.44 0.07
C SER A 106 -8.37 4.23 -0.31
N LEU A 107 -8.89 3.00 -0.21
CA LEU A 107 -10.31 2.71 -0.45
C LEU A 107 -11.21 3.33 0.62
N LEU A 108 -10.85 3.20 1.90
CA LEU A 108 -11.57 3.84 3.00
C LEU A 108 -11.66 5.36 2.82
N ALA A 109 -10.53 5.99 2.50
CA ALA A 109 -10.45 7.43 2.29
C ALA A 109 -11.25 7.87 1.06
N LEU A 110 -11.17 7.11 -0.05
CA LEU A 110 -11.94 7.39 -1.26
C LEU A 110 -13.45 7.32 -1.02
N ASP A 111 -13.95 6.29 -0.33
CA ASP A 111 -15.39 6.21 -0.01
C ASP A 111 -15.85 7.48 0.74
N ARG A 112 -15.03 7.97 1.67
CA ARG A 112 -15.34 9.19 2.44
C ARG A 112 -15.22 10.47 1.61
N SER A 113 -14.23 10.58 0.73
CA SER A 113 -14.08 11.78 -0.12
C SER A 113 -15.24 11.92 -1.11
N LEU A 114 -15.86 10.81 -1.51
CA LEU A 114 -17.11 10.79 -2.28
C LEU A 114 -18.36 11.15 -1.46
N GLY A 115 -18.20 11.44 -0.16
CA GLY A 115 -19.28 11.77 0.77
C GLY A 115 -20.05 10.56 1.28
N GLU A 116 -19.54 9.35 1.06
CA GLU A 116 -20.19 8.11 1.47
C GLU A 116 -19.59 7.58 2.77
N ALA A 117 -20.40 6.85 3.54
CA ALA A 117 -19.84 6.04 4.60
C ALA A 117 -19.07 4.87 3.97
N PRO A 118 -17.95 4.40 4.56
CA PRO A 118 -17.16 3.37 3.93
C PRO A 118 -17.96 2.10 3.78
N SER A 119 -17.83 1.48 2.62
CA SER A 119 -18.50 0.24 2.28
C SER A 119 -18.08 -0.86 3.25
N GLN A 120 -18.88 -1.92 3.36
CA GLN A 120 -18.47 -3.07 4.18
C GLN A 120 -17.24 -3.75 3.59
N GLU A 121 -17.14 -3.79 2.27
CA GLU A 121 -15.97 -4.30 1.56
C GLU A 121 -14.70 -3.52 1.93
N SER A 122 -14.75 -2.19 1.95
CA SER A 122 -13.61 -1.35 2.36
C SER A 122 -13.23 -1.57 3.83
N LYS A 123 -14.21 -1.79 4.72
CA LYS A 123 -13.97 -2.09 6.14
C LYS A 123 -13.37 -3.47 6.35
N ASP A 124 -13.79 -4.45 5.56
CA ASP A 124 -13.24 -5.81 5.64
C ASP A 124 -11.81 -5.81 5.05
N ALA A 125 -11.59 -5.09 3.94
CA ALA A 125 -10.28 -4.95 3.31
C ALA A 125 -9.21 -4.37 4.26
N ILE A 126 -9.54 -3.36 5.08
CA ILE A 126 -8.57 -2.81 6.05
C ILE A 126 -8.27 -3.78 7.18
N GLN A 127 -9.25 -4.59 7.60
CA GLN A 127 -9.05 -5.60 8.63
C GLN A 127 -8.18 -6.73 8.11
N ASP A 128 -8.44 -7.20 6.89
CA ASP A 128 -7.65 -8.25 6.24
C ASP A 128 -6.20 -7.79 6.01
N ALA A 129 -6.01 -6.56 5.53
CA ALA A 129 -4.68 -5.97 5.36
C ALA A 129 -3.95 -5.84 6.70
N PHE A 130 -4.64 -5.37 7.75
CA PHE A 130 -4.09 -5.31 9.10
C PHE A 130 -3.61 -6.67 9.60
N LEU A 131 -4.45 -7.71 9.45
CA LEU A 131 -4.10 -9.06 9.88
C LEU A 131 -2.93 -9.64 9.08
N SER A 132 -2.91 -9.42 7.76
CA SER A 132 -1.86 -9.89 6.86
C SER A 132 -0.50 -9.25 7.16
N SER A 133 -0.49 -7.96 7.50
CA SER A 133 0.75 -7.18 7.68
C SER A 133 1.23 -7.10 9.14
N SER A 134 0.38 -7.47 10.11
CA SER A 134 0.69 -7.37 11.55
C SER A 134 1.97 -8.08 11.97
N ALA A 135 2.24 -9.26 11.41
CA ALA A 135 3.45 -10.02 11.73
C ALA A 135 4.72 -9.31 11.23
N ALA A 136 4.68 -8.77 10.00
CA ALA A 136 5.80 -8.04 9.42
C ALA A 136 6.11 -6.77 10.23
N CYS A 137 5.08 -5.99 10.57
CA CYS A 137 5.25 -4.80 11.40
C CYS A 137 5.77 -5.14 12.82
N SER A 138 5.24 -6.19 13.43
CA SER A 138 5.65 -6.61 14.78
C SER A 138 7.10 -7.11 14.82
N ALA A 139 7.58 -7.76 13.75
CA ALA A 139 8.98 -8.17 13.62
C ALA A 139 9.94 -6.97 13.63
N GLU A 140 9.49 -5.83 13.08
CA GLU A 140 10.20 -4.55 13.10
C GLU A 140 9.97 -3.72 14.38
N GLY A 141 9.23 -4.27 15.35
CA GLY A 141 8.90 -3.59 16.61
C GLY A 141 7.78 -2.56 16.50
N VAL A 142 7.03 -2.53 15.40
CA VAL A 142 5.90 -1.62 15.20
C VAL A 142 4.59 -2.35 15.46
N THR A 143 3.78 -1.82 16.37
CA THR A 143 2.39 -2.29 16.57
C THR A 143 1.46 -1.51 15.67
N LEU A 144 0.79 -2.19 14.74
CA LEU A 144 -0.24 -1.57 13.90
C LEU A 144 -1.45 -1.15 14.76
N LYS A 145 -2.13 -0.08 14.33
CA LYS A 145 -3.32 0.47 14.98
C LYS A 145 -4.43 0.73 13.96
N LEU A 146 -5.65 0.33 14.33
CA LEU A 146 -6.92 0.68 13.68
C LEU A 146 -7.88 1.29 14.71
#